data_AF-A0A7Z7BT73-F1
#
_entry.id   AF-A0A7Z7BT73-F1
#
_cell.length_a   1.000
_cell.length_b   1.000
_cell.length_c   1.000
_cell.angle_alpha   90.00
_cell.angle_beta   90.00
_cell.angle_gamma   90.00
#
_symmetry.space_group_name_H-M   'P 1'
#
loop_
_entity.id
_entity.type
_entity.pdbx_description
1 polymer ?
#
loop_
_entity_poly.entity_id
_entity_poly.type
_entity_poly.pdbx_seq_one_letter_code
_entity_poly.pdbx_strand_id
1 'polypeptide(L)'
;MKVPGKTRRHSYIASTLACLALALVGCSATTPRSDHPKAPPPMSAPAAPAMSAAESIAIAEQAAKDALPDAPIWKGMTFKGVMISESQVCVDRTWAPGGGPNDDGGNAGYVVVTLPSKKMGEPQDGLCSDMPSAVVTTPPVVNVPSKLRDDPGLLVSTDFGRAWPLTVPYVIVGCKSITAGGQRLHVVSVTDPDGKTYAGNGSAKDHTDLPAIDPIWAPDPDVGGLKVDNTPVVDAGLELCD
;
A
#
# COMPACT_ATOMS: atom_id res chain seq x y z
N MET A 1 -53.86 51.37 11.16
CA MET A 1 -54.00 52.24 9.97
C MET A 1 -53.40 51.46 8.79
N LYS A 2 -54.11 50.64 8.01
CA LYS A 2 -55.21 50.83 7.03
C LYS A 2 -54.75 51.43 5.67
N VAL A 3 -54.33 50.52 4.74
CA VAL A 3 -54.70 50.33 3.29
C VAL A 3 -54.49 51.52 2.31
N PRO A 4 -54.26 51.40 0.97
CA PRO A 4 -54.44 50.28 -0.01
C PRO A 4 -53.20 49.96 -0.88
N GLY A 5 -53.10 48.92 -1.74
CA GLY A 5 -54.10 48.16 -2.50
C GLY A 5 -54.04 48.55 -4.00
N LYS A 6 -53.47 47.70 -4.86
CA LYS A 6 -53.75 47.74 -6.31
C LYS A 6 -53.58 46.39 -7.00
N THR A 7 -54.74 45.86 -7.38
CA THR A 7 -55.02 44.72 -8.25
C THR A 7 -54.73 45.05 -9.71
N ARG A 8 -54.23 44.08 -10.49
CA ARG A 8 -54.61 43.90 -11.91
C ARG A 8 -54.63 42.41 -12.28
N ARG A 9 -55.85 41.90 -12.45
CA ARG A 9 -56.19 40.72 -13.28
C ARG A 9 -56.28 41.18 -14.73
N HIS A 10 -55.92 40.35 -15.72
CA HIS A 10 -56.50 40.19 -17.08
C HIS A 10 -56.01 38.80 -17.55
N SER A 11 -56.81 37.73 -17.48
CA SER A 11 -57.80 37.25 -18.45
C SER A 11 -57.23 36.80 -19.82
N TYR A 12 -57.15 35.47 -19.95
CA TYR A 12 -57.46 34.60 -21.08
C TYR A 12 -57.52 35.17 -22.52
N ILE A 13 -56.77 34.52 -23.41
CA ILE A 13 -57.22 34.22 -24.77
C ILE A 13 -57.08 32.71 -24.98
N ALA A 14 -58.23 32.04 -25.04
CA ALA A 14 -58.38 30.73 -25.65
C ALA A 14 -58.79 30.95 -27.12
N SER A 15 -58.20 30.21 -28.05
CA SER A 15 -58.84 29.89 -29.33
C SER A 15 -58.20 28.62 -29.91
N THR A 16 -59.01 27.58 -29.84
CA THR A 16 -59.02 26.29 -30.51
C THR A 16 -59.13 26.40 -32.04
N LEU A 17 -58.54 25.43 -32.77
CA LEU A 17 -58.98 24.77 -34.02
C LEU A 17 -57.73 24.08 -34.61
N ALA A 18 -57.72 22.87 -35.16
CA ALA A 18 -58.73 21.85 -35.38
C ALA A 18 -58.00 20.53 -35.67
N CYS A 19 -58.75 19.43 -35.53
CA CYS A 19 -58.36 18.04 -35.74
C CYS A 19 -57.71 17.73 -37.10
N LEU A 20 -56.75 16.79 -37.09
CA LEU A 20 -56.68 15.77 -38.14
C LEU A 20 -56.41 14.41 -37.48
N ALA A 21 -57.26 13.44 -37.78
CA ALA A 21 -57.27 12.12 -37.20
C ALA A 21 -56.61 11.07 -38.12
N LEU A 22 -56.08 10.03 -37.47
CA LEU A 22 -55.90 8.64 -37.90
C LEU A 22 -54.83 8.30 -38.94
N ALA A 23 -53.77 7.63 -38.46
CA ALA A 23 -53.34 6.35 -39.01
C ALA A 23 -52.71 5.48 -37.90
N LEU A 24 -53.32 4.32 -37.67
CA LEU A 24 -52.82 3.24 -36.83
C LEU A 24 -51.62 2.57 -37.50
N VAL A 25 -50.45 2.58 -36.87
CA VAL A 25 -49.42 1.54 -37.06
C VAL A 25 -48.75 1.28 -35.72
N GLY A 26 -48.96 0.08 -35.19
CA GLY A 26 -48.21 -0.43 -34.05
C GLY A 26 -46.80 -0.80 -34.48
N CYS A 27 -45.79 -0.35 -33.73
CA CYS A 27 -44.48 -0.98 -33.68
C CYS A 27 -44.03 -1.02 -32.23
N SER A 28 -43.68 -2.22 -31.80
CA SER A 28 -43.19 -2.61 -30.48
C SER A 28 -42.07 -1.69 -29.99
N ALA A 29 -42.16 -1.31 -28.72
CA ALA A 29 -41.07 -0.67 -28.00
C ALA A 29 -39.85 -1.62 -28.00
N THR A 30 -38.85 -1.30 -28.82
CA THR A 30 -37.53 -1.89 -28.75
C THR A 30 -36.66 -0.90 -28.01
N THR A 31 -36.41 -1.17 -26.74
CA THR A 31 -35.38 -0.50 -25.94
C THR A 31 -34.04 -0.63 -26.67
N PRO A 32 -33.32 0.46 -26.97
CA PRO A 32 -31.93 0.32 -27.36
C PRO A 32 -31.15 -0.14 -26.14
N ARG A 33 -30.81 -1.44 -26.13
CA ARG A 33 -29.76 -2.01 -25.31
C ARG A 33 -28.48 -1.26 -25.69
N SER A 34 -28.07 -0.31 -24.84
CA SER A 34 -26.73 0.25 -24.92
C SER A 34 -25.76 -0.86 -24.56
N ASP A 35 -25.27 -1.56 -25.57
CA ASP A 35 -24.06 -2.36 -25.47
C ASP A 35 -22.90 -1.39 -25.19
N HIS A 36 -22.72 -1.06 -23.91
CA HIS A 36 -21.46 -0.49 -23.46
C HIS A 36 -20.37 -1.53 -23.76
N PRO A 37 -19.33 -1.19 -24.52
CA PRO A 37 -18.11 -1.98 -24.53
C PRO A 37 -17.69 -2.15 -23.07
N LYS A 38 -17.63 -3.41 -22.63
CA LYS A 38 -17.09 -3.80 -21.33
C LYS A 38 -15.76 -3.07 -21.18
N ALA A 39 -15.68 -2.13 -20.24
CA ALA A 39 -14.44 -1.44 -19.94
C ALA A 39 -13.36 -2.51 -19.76
N PRO A 40 -12.17 -2.35 -20.38
CA PRO A 40 -11.06 -3.24 -20.10
C PRO A 40 -10.85 -3.27 -18.58
N PRO A 41 -10.47 -4.42 -17.99
CA PRO A 41 -10.14 -4.46 -16.58
C PRO A 41 -9.14 -3.34 -16.27
N PRO A 42 -9.24 -2.65 -15.13
CA PRO A 42 -8.24 -1.68 -14.74
C PRO A 42 -6.90 -2.40 -14.81
N MET A 43 -6.01 -1.89 -15.67
CA MET A 43 -4.63 -2.32 -15.67
C MET A 43 -4.14 -2.07 -14.25
N SER A 44 -3.80 -3.15 -13.53
CA SER A 44 -3.14 -3.06 -12.24
C SER A 44 -2.01 -2.06 -12.36
N ALA A 45 -2.10 -0.95 -11.63
CA ALA A 45 -0.99 -0.04 -11.48
C ALA A 45 0.20 -0.88 -10.99
N PRO A 46 1.42 -0.68 -11.53
CA PRO A 46 2.59 -1.34 -11.00
C PRO A 46 2.71 -0.92 -9.53
N ALA A 47 2.58 -1.88 -8.63
CA ALA A 47 2.92 -1.69 -7.22
C ALA A 47 4.30 -1.00 -7.17
N ALA A 48 4.43 0.05 -6.35
CA ALA A 48 5.71 0.66 -6.05
C ALA A 48 6.73 -0.45 -5.81
N PRO A 49 7.97 -0.38 -6.34
CA PRO A 49 8.83 -1.53 -6.39
C PRO A 49 9.16 -1.98 -4.97
N ALA A 50 8.50 -3.05 -4.53
CA ALA A 50 8.96 -3.85 -3.41
C ALA A 50 10.42 -4.18 -3.71
N MET A 51 11.32 -3.77 -2.81
CA MET A 51 12.76 -4.01 -2.95
C MET A 51 13.03 -5.43 -3.43
N SER A 52 13.78 -5.54 -4.52
CA SER A 52 13.99 -6.82 -5.19
C SER A 52 14.68 -7.84 -4.29
N ALA A 53 14.53 -9.14 -4.58
CA ALA A 53 15.24 -10.20 -3.85
C ALA A 53 16.76 -9.99 -3.84
N ALA A 54 17.33 -9.47 -4.94
CA ALA A 54 18.76 -9.16 -5.04
C ALA A 54 19.15 -8.03 -4.08
N GLU A 55 18.31 -7.00 -3.94
CA GLU A 55 18.52 -5.89 -3.01
C GLU A 55 18.40 -6.35 -1.55
N SER A 56 17.44 -7.22 -1.24
CA SER A 56 17.33 -7.89 0.07
C SER A 56 18.63 -8.61 0.43
N ILE A 57 19.14 -9.41 -0.50
CA ILE A 57 20.35 -10.21 -0.30
C ILE A 57 21.55 -9.30 -0.05
N ALA A 58 21.74 -8.27 -0.87
CA ALA A 58 22.85 -7.33 -0.71
C ALA A 58 22.83 -6.62 0.65
N ILE A 59 21.64 -6.20 1.12
CA ILE A 59 21.49 -5.54 2.43
C ILE A 59 21.78 -6.52 3.57
N ALA A 60 21.31 -7.76 3.47
CA ALA A 60 21.56 -8.77 4.48
C ALA A 60 23.04 -9.17 4.56
N GLU A 61 23.71 -9.34 3.41
CA GLU A 61 25.15 -9.60 3.35
C GLU A 61 25.95 -8.45 3.98
N GLN A 62 25.57 -7.20 3.67
CA GLN A 62 26.20 -6.02 4.25
C GLN A 62 25.95 -5.94 5.77
N ALA A 63 24.73 -6.20 6.24
CA ALA A 63 24.42 -6.25 7.66
C ALA A 63 25.24 -7.31 8.41
N ALA A 64 25.38 -8.50 7.82
CA ALA A 64 26.21 -9.59 8.38
C ALA A 64 27.69 -9.20 8.46
N LYS A 65 28.19 -8.46 7.47
CA LYS A 65 29.56 -7.93 7.45
C LYS A 65 29.77 -6.84 8.51
N ASP A 66 28.84 -5.91 8.64
CA ASP A 66 28.95 -4.76 9.55
C ASP A 66 28.86 -5.15 11.03
N ALA A 67 28.28 -6.31 11.34
CA ALA A 67 28.23 -6.82 12.71
C ALA A 67 29.50 -7.53 13.19
N LEU A 68 30.46 -7.79 12.29
CA LEU A 68 31.71 -8.41 12.70
C LEU A 68 32.58 -7.40 13.46
N PRO A 69 33.21 -7.80 14.58
CA PRO A 69 34.12 -6.92 15.29
C PRO A 69 35.39 -6.69 14.46
N ASP A 70 36.04 -5.55 14.67
CA ASP A 70 37.32 -5.24 14.02
C ASP A 70 38.43 -6.12 14.60
N ALA A 71 38.63 -7.31 14.01
CA ALA A 71 39.69 -8.22 14.38
C ALA A 71 40.27 -8.93 13.13
N PRO A 72 41.59 -9.20 13.11
CA PRO A 72 42.26 -9.78 11.94
C PRO A 72 41.67 -11.11 11.45
N ILE A 73 41.10 -11.90 12.37
CA ILE A 73 40.50 -13.21 12.04
C ILE A 73 39.39 -13.09 10.99
N TRP A 74 38.64 -11.98 10.97
CA TRP A 74 37.51 -11.70 10.06
C TRP A 74 37.94 -11.10 8.72
N LYS A 75 39.24 -10.84 8.53
CA LYS A 75 39.74 -10.22 7.31
C LYS A 75 39.55 -11.14 6.11
N GLY A 76 38.99 -10.60 5.04
CA GLY A 76 38.79 -11.33 3.78
C GLY A 76 37.60 -12.29 3.78
N MET A 77 36.77 -12.27 4.82
CA MET A 77 35.55 -13.07 4.82
C MET A 77 34.63 -12.75 3.65
N THR A 78 33.97 -13.79 3.16
CA THR A 78 32.92 -13.68 2.14
C THR A 78 31.56 -14.00 2.74
N PHE A 79 30.54 -13.36 2.18
CA PHE A 79 29.15 -13.49 2.59
C PHE A 79 28.34 -13.88 1.37
N LYS A 80 27.43 -14.84 1.53
CA LYS A 80 26.54 -15.27 0.45
C LYS A 80 25.12 -15.43 0.98
N GLY A 81 24.23 -14.56 0.55
CA GLY A 81 22.85 -14.54 0.95
C GLY A 81 21.96 -15.44 0.08
N VAL A 82 20.97 -16.06 0.72
CA VAL A 82 19.86 -16.77 0.08
C VAL A 82 18.56 -16.32 0.76
N MET A 83 17.59 -15.89 -0.05
CA MET A 83 16.25 -15.58 0.45
C MET A 83 15.60 -16.84 0.99
N ILE A 84 15.15 -16.79 2.25
CA ILE A 84 14.40 -17.88 2.88
C ILE A 84 12.92 -17.52 3.07
N SER A 85 12.58 -16.23 3.14
CA SER A 85 11.21 -15.70 3.07
C SER A 85 11.22 -14.27 2.55
N GLU A 86 10.05 -13.64 2.36
CA GLU A 86 9.94 -12.24 1.92
C GLU A 86 10.65 -11.23 2.84
N SER A 87 10.82 -11.59 4.12
CA SER A 87 11.42 -10.76 5.15
C SER A 87 12.67 -11.37 5.76
N GLN A 88 13.17 -12.51 5.28
CA GLN A 88 14.35 -13.16 5.86
C GLN A 88 15.33 -13.63 4.79
N VAL A 89 16.61 -13.32 5.03
CA VAL A 89 17.74 -13.78 4.25
C VAL A 89 18.66 -14.58 5.15
N CYS A 90 19.01 -15.79 4.75
CA CYS A 90 20.11 -16.52 5.35
C CYS A 90 21.41 -16.08 4.68
N VAL A 91 22.46 -15.79 5.45
CA VAL A 91 23.75 -15.37 4.96
C VAL A 91 24.82 -16.36 5.43
N ASP A 92 25.36 -17.13 4.48
CA ASP A 92 26.54 -17.95 4.70
C ASP A 92 27.76 -17.06 4.92
N ARG A 93 28.60 -17.42 5.88
CA ARG A 93 29.84 -16.72 6.18
C ARG A 93 31.00 -17.69 5.95
N THR A 94 32.05 -17.22 5.28
CA THR A 94 33.21 -18.06 4.98
C THR A 94 34.48 -17.30 5.30
N TRP A 95 35.35 -17.92 6.10
CA TRP A 95 36.70 -17.45 6.37
C TRP A 95 37.55 -17.50 5.11
N ALA A 96 38.34 -16.46 4.88
CA ALA A 96 39.42 -16.50 3.91
C ALA A 96 40.47 -17.57 4.30
N PRO A 97 41.27 -18.07 3.35
CA PRO A 97 42.48 -18.81 3.67
C PRO A 97 43.36 -18.03 4.66
N GLY A 98 43.83 -18.67 5.73
CA GLY A 98 44.56 -17.99 6.81
C GLY A 98 43.65 -17.34 7.87
N GLY A 99 42.34 -17.61 7.85
CA GLY A 99 41.36 -17.14 8.84
C GLY A 99 40.70 -18.27 9.62
N GLY A 100 39.89 -17.92 10.61
CA GLY A 100 39.23 -18.86 11.51
C GLY A 100 40.14 -19.39 12.63
N PRO A 101 39.62 -20.22 13.55
CA PRO A 101 40.35 -20.63 14.77
C PRO A 101 41.66 -21.39 14.53
N ASN A 102 41.82 -22.01 13.36
CA ASN A 102 42.97 -22.84 12.99
C ASN A 102 43.72 -22.32 11.75
N ASP A 103 43.43 -21.10 11.27
CA ASP A 103 43.99 -20.51 10.04
C ASP A 103 43.71 -21.29 8.72
N ASP A 104 42.89 -22.33 8.76
CA ASP A 104 42.54 -23.15 7.60
C ASP A 104 41.53 -22.48 6.65
N GLY A 105 40.88 -21.39 7.09
CA GLY A 105 39.73 -20.81 6.41
C GLY A 105 38.49 -21.71 6.48
N GLY A 106 37.54 -21.50 5.55
CA GLY A 106 36.37 -22.37 5.41
C GLY A 106 35.12 -21.85 6.11
N ASN A 107 34.17 -22.76 6.39
CA ASN A 107 32.83 -22.38 6.84
C ASN A 107 32.86 -21.70 8.23
N ALA A 108 32.29 -20.50 8.32
CA ALA A 108 32.15 -19.72 9.55
C ALA A 108 30.70 -19.74 10.11
N GLY A 109 29.90 -20.69 9.66
CA GLY A 109 28.48 -20.78 9.93
C GLY A 109 27.65 -19.78 9.11
N TYR A 110 26.38 -19.66 9.46
CA TYR A 110 25.45 -18.71 8.86
C TYR A 110 24.75 -17.84 9.90
N VAL A 111 24.14 -16.76 9.44
CA VAL A 111 23.21 -15.93 10.22
C VAL A 111 21.92 -15.73 9.43
N VAL A 112 20.80 -15.58 10.12
CA VAL A 112 19.53 -15.17 9.49
C VAL A 112 19.31 -13.70 9.77
N VAL A 113 19.17 -12.90 8.72
CA VAL A 113 18.88 -11.47 8.79
C VAL A 113 17.40 -11.25 8.50
N THR A 114 16.70 -10.62 9.44
CA THR A 114 15.29 -10.23 9.28
C THR A 114 15.19 -8.80 8.77
N LEU A 115 14.66 -8.65 7.58
CA LEU A 115 14.44 -7.40 6.86
C LEU A 115 12.99 -6.88 7.08
N PRO A 116 12.79 -5.55 7.07
CA PRO A 116 13.78 -4.52 6.80
C PRO A 116 14.66 -4.19 8.01
N SER A 117 14.34 -4.66 9.22
CA SER A 117 15.02 -4.27 10.48
C SER A 117 16.52 -4.53 10.58
N LYS A 118 17.11 -5.20 9.58
CA LYS A 118 18.46 -5.76 9.56
C LYS A 118 18.79 -6.52 10.86
N LYS A 119 17.76 -7.04 11.54
CA LYS A 119 17.92 -7.73 12.82
C LYS A 119 18.57 -9.07 12.54
N MET A 120 19.74 -9.26 13.10
CA MET A 120 20.48 -10.51 12.98
C MET A 120 20.02 -11.51 14.03
N GLY A 121 19.79 -12.75 13.62
CA GLY A 121 19.69 -13.88 14.51
C GLY A 121 21.06 -14.29 15.05
N GLU A 122 21.06 -15.19 16.02
CA GLU A 122 22.30 -15.76 16.56
C GLU A 122 23.07 -16.53 15.47
N PRO A 123 24.40 -16.42 15.42
CA PRO A 123 25.26 -17.28 14.61
C PRO A 123 24.94 -18.76 14.78
N GLN A 124 24.78 -19.48 13.67
CA GLN A 124 24.54 -20.92 13.64
C GLN A 124 25.67 -21.62 12.89
N ASP A 125 25.97 -22.86 13.25
CA ASP A 125 26.89 -23.71 12.50
C ASP A 125 26.23 -24.29 11.23
N GLY A 126 27.03 -24.62 10.22
CA GLY A 126 26.55 -25.22 8.96
C GLY A 126 26.38 -24.20 7.83
N LEU A 127 25.62 -24.57 6.80
CA LEU A 127 25.31 -23.69 5.67
C LEU A 127 23.81 -23.38 5.60
N CYS A 128 23.46 -22.28 4.94
CA CYS A 128 22.09 -21.94 4.60
C CYS A 128 21.38 -23.06 3.81
N SER A 129 22.12 -23.86 3.03
CA SER A 129 21.59 -25.02 2.31
C SER A 129 21.12 -26.16 3.23
N ASP A 130 21.66 -26.22 4.45
CA ASP A 130 21.38 -27.28 5.41
C ASP A 130 20.19 -26.94 6.31
N MET A 131 19.69 -25.69 6.24
CA MET A 131 18.50 -25.30 6.97
C MET A 131 17.28 -26.07 6.44
N PRO A 132 16.47 -26.66 7.33
CA PRO A 132 15.20 -27.24 6.92
C PRO A 132 14.33 -26.14 6.30
N SER A 133 13.74 -26.39 5.13
CA SER A 133 12.82 -25.45 4.44
C SER A 133 11.63 -24.97 5.30
N ALA A 134 11.49 -25.46 6.53
CA ALA A 134 10.50 -25.04 7.51
C ALA A 134 10.63 -23.57 7.96
N VAL A 135 11.73 -22.86 7.64
CA VAL A 135 11.84 -21.40 7.88
C VAL A 135 11.29 -20.55 6.72
N VAL A 136 10.84 -21.19 5.62
CA VAL A 136 10.00 -20.52 4.60
C VAL A 136 8.63 -20.29 5.22
N THR A 137 8.57 -19.28 6.09
CA THR A 137 7.32 -18.85 6.70
C THR A 137 6.53 -18.18 5.59
N THR A 138 5.51 -18.87 5.07
CA THR A 138 4.51 -18.24 4.21
C THR A 138 4.07 -16.94 4.88
N PRO A 139 4.01 -15.80 4.14
CA PRO A 139 3.54 -14.54 4.72
C PRO A 139 2.25 -14.78 5.50
N PRO A 140 2.09 -14.19 6.70
CA PRO A 140 0.86 -14.34 7.45
C PRO A 140 -0.31 -13.95 6.56
N VAL A 141 -1.24 -14.88 6.35
CA VAL A 141 -2.43 -14.63 5.52
C VAL A 141 -3.22 -13.49 6.15
N VAL A 142 -3.26 -12.34 5.49
CA VAL A 142 -4.06 -11.20 5.93
C VAL A 142 -5.54 -11.55 5.74
N ASN A 143 -6.29 -11.58 6.85
CA ASN A 143 -7.73 -11.85 6.81
C ASN A 143 -8.52 -10.56 6.56
N VAL A 144 -8.75 -10.26 5.28
CA VAL A 144 -9.64 -9.17 4.86
C VAL A 144 -11.09 -9.66 4.82
N PRO A 145 -12.04 -9.00 5.53
CA PRO A 145 -13.46 -9.30 5.45
C PRO A 145 -13.96 -9.32 4.00
N SER A 146 -14.77 -10.33 3.63
CA SER A 146 -15.24 -10.52 2.24
C SER A 146 -15.91 -9.28 1.64
N LYS A 147 -16.65 -8.53 2.45
CA LYS A 147 -17.33 -7.28 2.05
C LYS A 147 -16.39 -6.16 1.59
N LEU A 148 -15.10 -6.22 1.95
CA LEU A 148 -14.11 -5.19 1.62
C LEU A 148 -13.22 -5.57 0.43
N ARG A 149 -13.29 -6.81 -0.05
CA ARG A 149 -12.36 -7.32 -1.08
C ARG A 149 -12.49 -6.62 -2.43
N ASP A 150 -13.66 -6.08 -2.72
CA ASP A 150 -13.96 -5.35 -3.95
C ASP A 150 -13.93 -3.83 -3.75
N ASP A 151 -13.50 -3.35 -2.56
CA ASP A 151 -13.39 -1.92 -2.29
C ASP A 151 -12.20 -1.35 -3.07
N PRO A 152 -12.40 -0.32 -3.93
CA PRO A 152 -11.32 0.25 -4.73
C PRO A 152 -10.24 0.93 -3.89
N GLY A 153 -10.53 1.26 -2.62
CA GLY A 153 -9.57 1.79 -1.67
C GLY A 153 -8.88 0.75 -0.80
N LEU A 154 -9.14 -0.54 -0.99
CA LEU A 154 -8.47 -1.58 -0.20
C LEU A 154 -6.98 -1.67 -0.55
N LEU A 155 -6.13 -1.49 0.46
CA LEU A 155 -4.69 -1.76 0.39
C LEU A 155 -4.33 -2.85 1.40
N VAL A 156 -3.61 -3.89 0.97
CA VAL A 156 -3.24 -5.04 1.81
C VAL A 156 -1.73 -5.13 1.92
N SER A 157 -1.19 -5.33 3.12
CA SER A 157 0.26 -5.32 3.35
C SER A 157 1.04 -6.33 2.51
N THR A 158 0.43 -7.47 2.17
CA THR A 158 1.04 -8.50 1.31
C THR A 158 1.33 -8.02 -0.10
N ASP A 159 0.57 -7.04 -0.61
CA ASP A 159 0.78 -6.50 -1.96
C ASP A 159 1.98 -5.53 -2.01
N PHE A 160 2.37 -4.99 -0.85
CA PHE A 160 3.47 -4.04 -0.69
C PHE A 160 4.71 -4.69 -0.05
N GLY A 161 4.56 -5.84 0.61
CA GLY A 161 5.61 -6.52 1.33
C GLY A 161 6.33 -5.60 2.33
N ARG A 162 7.63 -5.44 2.15
CA ARG A 162 8.49 -4.60 3.01
C ARG A 162 8.26 -3.09 2.85
N ALA A 163 7.65 -2.66 1.75
CA ALA A 163 7.33 -1.25 1.52
C ALA A 163 6.03 -0.83 2.25
N TRP A 164 5.36 -1.76 2.92
CA TRP A 164 4.14 -1.47 3.66
C TRP A 164 4.41 -0.48 4.81
N PRO A 165 3.83 0.73 4.79
CA PRO A 165 4.23 1.78 5.73
C PRO A 165 3.44 1.76 7.04
N LEU A 166 2.54 0.79 7.23
CA LEU A 166 1.61 0.77 8.36
C LEU A 166 1.84 -0.45 9.25
N THR A 167 1.46 -0.34 10.52
CA THR A 167 1.55 -1.45 11.49
C THR A 167 0.35 -2.41 11.40
N VAL A 168 -0.73 -1.99 10.76
CA VAL A 168 -1.95 -2.78 10.54
C VAL A 168 -1.87 -3.55 9.22
N PRO A 169 -2.51 -4.72 9.09
CA PRO A 169 -2.30 -5.60 7.94
C PRO A 169 -3.02 -5.16 6.64
N TYR A 170 -4.02 -4.29 6.73
CA TYR A 170 -4.68 -3.67 5.58
C TYR A 170 -5.33 -2.36 6.02
N VAL A 171 -5.67 -1.50 5.05
CA VAL A 171 -6.47 -0.29 5.26
C VAL A 171 -7.42 -0.07 4.10
N ILE A 172 -8.44 0.78 4.31
CA ILE A 172 -9.25 1.34 3.23
C ILE A 172 -8.89 2.82 3.09
N VAL A 173 -8.35 3.20 1.94
CA VAL A 173 -8.13 4.61 1.59
C VAL A 173 -9.35 5.20 0.91
N GLY A 174 -9.54 6.50 1.04
CA GLY A 174 -10.59 7.23 0.36
C GLY A 174 -10.16 8.64 0.07
N CYS A 175 -10.81 9.28 -0.90
CA CYS A 175 -10.56 10.68 -1.21
C CYS A 175 -11.85 11.50 -1.24
N LYS A 176 -11.74 12.74 -0.75
CA LYS A 176 -12.73 13.79 -0.95
C LYS A 176 -12.07 15.07 -1.44
N SER A 177 -12.64 15.67 -2.48
CA SER A 177 -12.26 17.01 -2.92
C SER A 177 -12.98 18.08 -2.09
N ILE A 178 -12.24 19.07 -1.60
CA ILE A 178 -12.76 20.23 -0.87
C ILE A 178 -12.29 21.53 -1.54
N THR A 179 -12.91 22.65 -1.19
CA THR A 179 -12.42 23.99 -1.55
C THR A 179 -11.98 24.72 -0.29
N ALA A 180 -10.72 25.12 -0.23
CA ALA A 180 -10.16 25.92 0.86
C ALA A 180 -9.26 27.01 0.28
N GLY A 181 -9.36 28.24 0.79
CA GLY A 181 -8.57 29.37 0.27
C GLY A 181 -8.78 29.68 -1.22
N GLY A 182 -9.93 29.29 -1.79
CA GLY A 182 -10.21 29.43 -3.23
C GLY A 182 -9.54 28.37 -4.11
N GLN A 183 -8.85 27.38 -3.53
CA GLN A 183 -8.23 26.28 -4.25
C GLN A 183 -8.97 24.97 -3.98
N ARG A 184 -9.03 24.09 -4.99
CA ARG A 184 -9.49 22.71 -4.81
C ARG A 184 -8.35 21.90 -4.21
N LEU A 185 -8.62 21.24 -3.09
CA LEU A 185 -7.68 20.36 -2.40
C LEU A 185 -8.25 18.95 -2.33
N HIS A 186 -7.37 17.96 -2.32
CA HIS A 186 -7.73 16.55 -2.16
C HIS A 186 -7.41 16.10 -0.74
N VAL A 187 -8.43 15.64 -0.02
CA VAL A 187 -8.35 15.12 1.34
C VAL A 187 -8.33 13.60 1.24
N VAL A 188 -7.18 13.00 1.55
CA VAL A 188 -7.04 11.54 1.62
C VAL A 188 -7.30 11.09 3.05
N SER A 189 -8.20 10.13 3.22
CA SER A 189 -8.49 9.48 4.50
C SER A 189 -8.02 8.03 4.48
N VAL A 190 -7.52 7.52 5.61
CA VAL A 190 -7.08 6.13 5.77
C VAL A 190 -7.87 5.50 6.91
N THR A 191 -8.58 4.40 6.66
CA THR A 191 -9.36 3.68 7.69
C THR A 191 -8.71 2.34 8.01
N ASP A 192 -8.42 2.11 9.30
CA ASP A 192 -7.81 0.88 9.78
C ASP A 192 -8.83 -0.29 9.91
N PRO A 193 -8.37 -1.53 10.18
CA PRO A 193 -9.26 -2.69 10.35
C PRO A 193 -10.29 -2.56 11.49
N ASP A 194 -9.99 -1.72 12.49
CA ASP A 194 -10.89 -1.46 13.61
C ASP A 194 -11.93 -0.38 13.28
N GLY A 195 -11.87 0.18 12.07
CA GLY A 195 -12.80 1.18 11.56
C GLY A 195 -12.45 2.62 11.97
N LYS A 196 -11.25 2.85 12.51
CA LYS A 196 -10.81 4.20 12.86
C LYS A 196 -10.16 4.87 11.66
N THR A 197 -10.57 6.10 11.39
CA THR A 197 -10.11 6.89 10.24
C THR A 197 -9.07 7.94 10.66
N TYR A 198 -8.04 8.11 9.84
CA TYR A 198 -6.92 9.02 10.02
C TYR A 198 -6.76 9.93 8.80
N ALA A 199 -6.10 11.07 9.01
CA ALA A 199 -5.64 11.95 7.95
C ALA A 199 -4.50 11.27 7.18
N GLY A 200 -4.73 10.96 5.91
CA GLY A 200 -3.75 10.32 5.03
C GLY A 200 -2.73 11.29 4.43
N ASN A 201 -3.08 12.57 4.26
CA ASN A 201 -2.20 13.59 3.71
C ASN A 201 -2.28 14.92 4.47
N GLY A 202 -1.43 15.89 4.10
CA GLY A 202 -1.39 17.22 4.71
C GLY A 202 -2.73 17.96 4.63
N SER A 203 -3.40 17.93 3.47
CA SER A 203 -4.72 18.54 3.30
C SER A 203 -5.77 17.96 4.27
N ALA A 204 -5.76 16.64 4.50
CA ALA A 204 -6.65 16.02 5.46
C ALA A 204 -6.34 16.46 6.90
N LYS A 205 -5.06 16.58 7.24
CA LYS A 205 -4.61 17.03 8.56
C LYS A 205 -4.99 18.49 8.84
N ASP A 206 -4.88 19.35 7.82
CA ASP A 206 -5.05 20.80 7.99
C ASP A 206 -6.51 21.25 7.84
N HIS A 207 -7.36 20.46 7.17
CA HIS A 207 -8.73 20.85 6.81
C HIS A 207 -9.83 19.88 7.30
N THR A 208 -9.50 18.93 8.17
CA THR A 208 -10.48 18.04 8.80
C THR A 208 -10.18 17.84 10.29
N ASP A 209 -11.11 17.23 11.02
CA ASP A 209 -10.90 16.82 12.41
C ASP A 209 -10.30 15.40 12.54
N LEU A 210 -9.82 14.81 11.43
CA LEU A 210 -9.23 13.47 11.47
C LEU A 210 -7.91 13.47 12.24
N PRO A 211 -7.68 12.48 13.11
CA PRO A 211 -6.40 12.34 13.79
C PRO A 211 -5.27 12.04 12.79
N ALA A 212 -4.05 12.40 13.16
CA ALA A 212 -2.86 12.04 12.37
C ALA A 212 -2.65 10.51 12.32
N ILE A 213 -2.08 10.02 11.22
CA ILE A 213 -1.84 8.58 10.98
C ILE A 213 -0.73 7.98 11.86
N ASP A 214 0.03 8.80 12.59
CA ASP A 214 1.15 8.40 13.46
C ASP A 214 0.93 7.14 14.33
N PRO A 215 -0.26 6.88 14.92
CA PRO A 215 -0.48 5.69 15.75
C PRO A 215 -0.35 4.37 14.99
N ILE A 216 -0.59 4.38 13.68
CA ILE A 216 -0.49 3.19 12.82
C ILE A 216 0.66 3.29 11.81
N TRP A 217 1.47 4.36 11.86
CA TRP A 217 2.60 4.55 10.95
C TRP A 217 3.81 3.74 11.45
N ALA A 218 4.24 2.78 10.64
CA ALA A 218 5.36 1.90 10.96
C ALA A 218 6.68 2.70 11.11
N PRO A 219 7.48 2.43 12.16
CA PRO A 219 8.83 2.94 12.23
C PRO A 219 9.67 2.39 11.07
N ASP A 220 10.56 3.22 10.55
CA ASP A 220 11.55 2.79 9.58
C ASP A 220 12.52 1.81 10.27
N PRO A 221 12.64 0.56 9.79
CA PRO A 221 13.48 -0.43 10.43
C PRO A 221 14.98 -0.23 10.14
N ASP A 222 15.30 0.49 9.06
CA ASP A 222 16.65 0.76 8.57
C ASP A 222 17.23 2.03 9.22
N VAL A 223 16.37 2.98 9.60
CA VAL A 223 16.78 4.27 10.18
C VAL A 223 16.00 4.58 11.46
N GLY A 224 16.68 4.46 12.60
CA GLY A 224 16.09 4.73 13.92
C GLY A 224 15.47 6.12 14.03
N GLY A 225 14.23 6.17 14.52
CA GLY A 225 13.48 7.41 14.74
C GLY A 225 12.72 7.93 13.51
N LEU A 226 12.91 7.33 12.33
CA LEU A 226 12.13 7.64 11.14
C LEU A 226 10.91 6.73 10.99
N LYS A 227 10.07 7.05 10.00
CA LYS A 227 8.90 6.28 9.60
C LYS A 227 9.10 5.79 8.17
N VAL A 228 8.55 4.61 7.86
CA VAL A 228 8.56 4.09 6.48
C VAL A 228 7.83 5.09 5.57
N ASP A 229 8.33 5.33 4.36
CA ASP A 229 7.68 6.26 3.42
C ASP A 229 6.22 5.85 3.14
N ASN A 230 5.27 6.76 3.44
CA ASN A 230 3.85 6.52 3.25
C ASN A 230 3.32 7.02 1.89
N THR A 231 4.18 7.57 1.03
CA THR A 231 3.80 8.03 -0.31
C THR A 231 2.96 7.01 -1.10
N PRO A 232 3.27 5.69 -1.11
CA PRO A 232 2.44 4.71 -1.82
C PRO A 232 0.97 4.64 -1.35
N VAL A 233 0.72 4.85 -0.05
CA VAL A 233 -0.65 4.87 0.51
C VAL A 233 -1.36 6.17 0.14
N VAL A 234 -0.61 7.30 0.14
CA VAL A 234 -1.15 8.60 -0.25
C VAL A 234 -1.52 8.62 -1.72
N ASP A 235 -0.63 8.15 -2.59
CA ASP A 235 -0.83 8.11 -4.04
C ASP A 235 -2.04 7.24 -4.39
N ALA A 236 -2.14 6.04 -3.81
CA ALA A 236 -3.31 5.18 -3.99
C ALA A 236 -4.63 5.86 -3.56
N GLY A 237 -4.59 6.64 -2.47
CA GLY A 237 -5.74 7.45 -2.07
C GLY A 237 -6.04 8.60 -3.04
N LEU A 238 -5.01 9.26 -3.57
CA LEU A 238 -5.15 10.35 -4.52
C LEU A 238 -5.70 9.90 -5.88
N GLU A 239 -5.40 8.66 -6.30
CA GLU A 239 -5.97 8.05 -7.50
C GLU A 239 -7.50 7.86 -7.42
N LEU A 240 -8.07 7.85 -6.20
CA LEU A 240 -9.51 7.82 -5.99
C LEU A 240 -10.16 9.20 -6.05
N CYS A 241 -9.38 10.27 -6.20
CA CYS A 241 -9.89 11.62 -6.34
C CYS A 241 -10.28 11.90 -7.81
N ASP A 242 -11.48 12.44 -8.01
CA ASP A 242 -11.88 13.04 -9.30
C ASP A 242 -11.03 14.28 -9.66
#